data_AF-A0AAD3ZKU4-F1
#
_entry.id   AF-A0AAD3ZKU4-F1
#
_cell.length_a   1.000
_cell.length_b   1.000
_cell.length_c   1.000
_cell.angle_alpha   90.00
_cell.angle_beta   90.00
_cell.angle_gamma   90.00
#
_symmetry.space_group_name_H-M   'P 1'
#
loop_
_entity.id
_entity.type
_entity.pdbx_description
1 polymer ?
#
loop_
_entity_poly.entity_id
_entity_poly.type
_entity_poly.pdbx_seq_one_letter_code
_entity_poly.pdbx_strand_id
1 'polypeptide(L)'
;MIDLLEEEKNATMWTSLPQIRQLLGLGWHRHLPPEAGVTFTSIAILGWSGARGGDMWRWLEKWYSEAERYPLDPRQACAKEDVERRFKEEYGKPYEKSVRGMVELLVDLGLVYRETEEGEEVLKIPELLPLPEDCLKLSKAERELLQVMRSECPFCQ
;
A
#
# COMPACT_ATOMS: atom_id res chain seq x y z
N MET A 1 -8.86 -30.83 -8.48
CA MET A 1 -8.19 -30.95 -7.16
C MET A 1 -6.73 -30.51 -7.21
N ILE A 2 -6.11 -30.43 -8.39
CA ILE A 2 -4.75 -29.88 -8.58
C ILE A 2 -4.79 -28.34 -8.67
N ASP A 3 -5.80 -27.77 -9.34
CA ASP A 3 -5.93 -26.30 -9.51
C ASP A 3 -6.12 -25.52 -8.20
N LEU A 4 -6.86 -26.08 -7.23
CA LEU A 4 -7.09 -25.44 -5.91
C LEU A 4 -5.81 -25.34 -5.07
N LEU A 5 -4.88 -26.29 -5.23
CA LEU A 5 -3.61 -26.32 -4.49
C LEU A 5 -2.57 -25.35 -5.09
N GLU A 6 -2.64 -25.06 -6.40
CA GLU A 6 -1.84 -24.02 -7.03
C GLU A 6 -2.37 -22.61 -6.71
N GLU A 7 -3.70 -22.43 -6.65
CA GLU A 7 -4.31 -21.17 -6.19
C GLU A 7 -3.99 -20.88 -4.71
N GLU A 8 -4.09 -21.88 -3.81
CA GLU A 8 -3.70 -21.70 -2.41
C GLU A 8 -2.19 -21.44 -2.23
N LYS A 9 -1.33 -22.08 -3.03
CA LYS A 9 0.12 -21.79 -3.06
C LYS A 9 0.41 -20.38 -3.53
N ASN A 10 -0.27 -19.91 -4.57
CA ASN A 10 -0.10 -18.54 -5.09
C ASN A 10 -0.65 -17.50 -4.11
N ALA A 11 -1.76 -17.79 -3.42
CA ALA A 11 -2.34 -16.92 -2.39
C ALA A 11 -1.47 -16.81 -1.12
N THR A 12 -0.69 -17.84 -0.79
CA THR A 12 0.29 -17.80 0.32
C THR A 12 1.66 -17.26 -0.10
N MET A 13 1.97 -17.23 -1.41
CA MET A 13 3.28 -16.80 -1.91
C MET A 13 3.50 -15.29 -1.76
N TRP A 14 2.50 -14.45 -2.03
CA TRP A 14 2.70 -12.99 -1.95
C TRP A 14 2.83 -12.52 -0.49
N THR A 15 2.05 -13.07 0.45
CA THR A 15 2.23 -12.79 1.90
C THR A 15 3.55 -13.32 2.46
N SER A 16 4.30 -14.12 1.68
CA SER A 16 5.65 -14.53 2.03
C SER A 16 6.73 -13.50 1.68
N LEU A 17 6.42 -12.52 0.82
CA LEU A 17 7.35 -11.46 0.45
C LEU A 17 7.65 -10.56 1.67
N PRO A 18 8.94 -10.32 2.00
CA PRO A 18 9.32 -9.52 3.17
C PRO A 18 8.67 -8.13 3.22
N GLN A 19 8.56 -7.48 2.06
CA GLN A 19 7.98 -6.15 1.91
C GLN A 19 6.50 -6.12 2.30
N ILE A 20 5.76 -7.16 1.91
CA ILE A 20 4.33 -7.29 2.21
C ILE A 20 4.14 -7.60 3.70
N ARG A 21 4.98 -8.46 4.28
CA ARG A 21 4.96 -8.71 5.72
C ARG A 21 5.25 -7.46 6.52
N GLN A 22 6.19 -6.63 6.07
CA GLN A 22 6.52 -5.37 6.71
C GLN A 22 5.34 -4.38 6.61
N LEU A 23 4.72 -4.23 5.44
CA LEU A 23 3.52 -3.40 5.25
C LEU A 23 2.40 -3.81 6.23
N LEU A 24 2.13 -5.12 6.34
CA LEU A 24 1.12 -5.65 7.26
C LEU A 24 1.51 -5.45 8.72
N GLY A 25 2.77 -5.75 9.08
CA GLY A 25 3.30 -5.68 10.44
C GLY A 25 3.37 -4.25 10.99
N LEU A 26 3.64 -3.25 10.15
CA LEU A 26 3.61 -1.83 10.50
C LEU A 26 2.20 -1.23 10.49
N GLY A 27 1.17 -2.01 10.14
CA GLY A 27 -0.22 -1.56 10.19
C GLY A 27 -0.71 -0.76 8.99
N TRP A 28 0.11 -0.58 7.94
CA TRP A 28 -0.25 0.23 6.75
C TRP A 28 -1.56 -0.21 6.08
N HIS A 29 -1.91 -1.50 6.15
CA HIS A 29 -3.18 -2.03 5.64
C HIS A 29 -4.44 -1.38 6.23
N ARG A 30 -4.34 -0.69 7.37
CA ARG A 30 -5.46 0.03 8.01
C ARG A 30 -5.56 1.50 7.60
N HIS A 31 -4.49 2.01 6.99
CA HIS A 31 -4.32 3.41 6.62
C HIS A 31 -4.41 3.61 5.12
N LEU A 32 -3.89 2.68 4.31
CA LEU A 32 -3.92 2.81 2.86
C LEU A 32 -5.32 2.56 2.29
N PRO A 33 -5.77 3.38 1.31
CA PRO A 33 -6.85 2.99 0.42
C PRO A 33 -6.58 1.60 -0.17
N PRO A 34 -7.61 0.73 -0.32
CA PRO A 34 -7.41 -0.64 -0.81
C PRO A 34 -6.64 -0.71 -2.13
N GLU A 35 -6.91 0.23 -3.05
CA GLU A 35 -6.22 0.35 -4.33
C GLU A 35 -4.71 0.59 -4.19
N ALA A 36 -4.31 1.42 -3.23
CA ALA A 36 -2.90 1.66 -2.94
C ALA A 36 -2.24 0.41 -2.34
N GLY A 37 -2.94 -0.32 -1.48
CA GLY A 37 -2.47 -1.61 -0.93
C GLY A 37 -2.29 -2.69 -2.00
N VAL A 38 -3.23 -2.80 -2.94
CA VAL A 38 -3.13 -3.71 -4.10
C VAL A 38 -1.97 -3.29 -5.02
N THR A 39 -1.82 -1.99 -5.28
CA THR A 39 -0.72 -1.47 -6.10
C THR A 39 0.64 -1.75 -5.45
N PHE A 40 0.79 -1.55 -4.14
CA PHE A 40 2.01 -1.88 -3.42
C PHE A 40 2.35 -3.37 -3.52
N THR A 41 1.36 -4.24 -3.31
CA THR A 41 1.50 -5.70 -3.43
C THR A 41 1.94 -6.09 -4.83
N SER A 42 1.36 -5.47 -5.85
CA SER A 42 1.69 -5.69 -7.25
C SER A 42 3.14 -5.30 -7.55
N ILE A 43 3.61 -4.15 -7.03
CA ILE A 43 5.00 -3.70 -7.15
C ILE A 43 5.96 -4.69 -6.47
N ALA A 44 5.62 -5.18 -5.28
CA ALA A 44 6.45 -6.16 -4.58
C ALA A 44 6.61 -7.47 -5.39
N ILE A 45 5.53 -7.95 -5.99
CA ILE A 45 5.55 -9.15 -6.85
C ILE A 45 6.40 -8.91 -8.12
N LEU A 46 6.21 -7.77 -8.78
CA LEU A 46 6.94 -7.43 -10.01
C LEU A 46 8.44 -7.20 -9.75
N GLY A 47 8.79 -6.59 -8.61
CA GLY A 47 10.16 -6.45 -8.16
C GLY A 47 10.83 -7.81 -7.93
N TRP A 48 10.10 -8.76 -7.33
CA TRP A 48 10.60 -10.14 -7.18
C TRP A 48 10.74 -10.87 -8.52
N SER A 49 9.85 -10.63 -9.49
CA SER A 49 9.93 -11.24 -10.81
C SER A 49 10.94 -10.56 -11.75
N GLY A 50 11.53 -9.43 -11.37
CA GLY A 50 12.45 -8.64 -12.19
C GLY A 50 11.77 -7.88 -13.34
N ALA A 51 10.46 -7.66 -13.28
CA ALA A 51 9.75 -6.90 -14.30
C ALA A 51 10.09 -5.40 -14.21
N ARG A 52 10.31 -4.76 -15.36
CA ARG A 52 10.75 -3.36 -15.46
C ARG A 52 10.16 -2.67 -16.68
N GLY A 53 10.32 -1.36 -16.77
CA GLY A 53 9.92 -0.54 -17.92
C GLY A 53 8.47 -0.74 -18.32
N GLY A 54 8.23 -0.88 -19.63
CA GLY A 54 6.88 -1.05 -20.18
C GLY A 54 6.17 -2.31 -19.72
N ASP A 55 6.92 -3.40 -19.47
CA ASP A 55 6.33 -4.67 -19.02
C ASP A 55 5.79 -4.57 -17.59
N MET A 56 6.53 -3.92 -16.69
CA MET A 56 6.06 -3.63 -15.33
C MET A 56 4.75 -2.82 -15.36
N TRP A 57 4.72 -1.73 -16.12
CA TRP A 57 3.54 -0.87 -16.22
C TRP A 57 2.32 -1.60 -16.80
N ARG A 58 2.52 -2.41 -17.84
CA ARG A 58 1.46 -3.24 -18.42
C ARG A 58 0.83 -4.18 -17.39
N TRP A 59 1.64 -4.81 -16.53
CA TRP A 59 1.12 -5.70 -15.49
C TRP A 59 0.40 -4.94 -14.37
N LEU A 60 0.93 -3.79 -13.94
CA LEU A 60 0.25 -2.93 -12.96
C LEU A 60 -1.12 -2.48 -13.47
N GLU A 61 -1.21 -2.02 -14.71
CA GLU A 61 -2.47 -1.60 -15.34
C GLU A 61 -3.49 -2.74 -15.42
N LYS A 62 -3.03 -3.94 -15.80
CA LYS A 62 -3.87 -5.13 -15.85
C LYS A 62 -4.45 -5.47 -14.47
N TRP A 63 -3.59 -5.66 -13.46
CA TRP A 63 -4.02 -6.09 -12.13
C TRP A 63 -4.85 -5.04 -11.40
N TYR A 64 -4.54 -3.76 -11.58
CA TYR A 64 -5.37 -2.68 -11.06
C TYR A 64 -6.77 -2.71 -11.67
N SER A 65 -6.87 -2.83 -13.00
CA SER A 65 -8.16 -2.92 -13.70
C SER A 65 -8.97 -4.15 -13.29
N GLU A 66 -8.30 -5.28 -13.04
CA GLU A 66 -8.94 -6.50 -12.54
C GLU A 66 -9.46 -6.31 -11.11
N ALA A 67 -8.68 -5.66 -10.23
CA ALA A 67 -9.08 -5.35 -8.87
C ALA A 67 -10.28 -4.40 -8.81
N GLU A 68 -10.33 -3.37 -9.68
CA GLU A 68 -11.46 -2.44 -9.75
C GLU A 68 -12.77 -3.11 -10.19
N ARG A 69 -12.69 -4.17 -10.99
CA ARG A 69 -13.86 -4.93 -11.45
C ARG A 69 -14.35 -5.96 -10.43
N TYR A 70 -13.59 -6.19 -9.37
CA TYR A 70 -13.97 -7.17 -8.36
C TYR A 70 -15.20 -6.67 -7.57
N PRO A 71 -16.31 -7.41 -7.57
CA PRO A 71 -17.52 -6.97 -6.87
C PRO A 71 -17.29 -7.02 -5.36
N LEU A 72 -17.46 -5.87 -4.71
CA LEU A 72 -17.42 -5.77 -3.25
C LEU A 72 -18.80 -6.07 -2.66
N ASP A 73 -18.83 -6.86 -1.59
CA ASP A 73 -20.04 -6.95 -0.77
C ASP A 73 -20.30 -5.63 -0.01
N PRO A 74 -21.51 -5.39 0.51
CA PRO A 74 -21.84 -4.13 1.19
C PRO A 74 -20.94 -3.79 2.39
N ARG A 75 -20.42 -4.78 3.12
CA ARG A 75 -19.51 -4.55 4.25
C ARG A 75 -18.13 -4.13 3.73
N GLN A 76 -17.65 -4.78 2.67
CA GLN A 76 -16.39 -4.41 2.02
C GLN A 76 -16.45 -2.99 1.41
N ALA A 77 -17.57 -2.65 0.76
CA ALA A 77 -17.78 -1.31 0.21
C ALA A 77 -17.78 -0.24 1.32
N CYS A 78 -18.50 -0.48 2.42
CA CYS A 78 -18.51 0.42 3.57
C CYS A 78 -17.12 0.57 4.22
N ALA A 79 -16.38 -0.54 4.38
CA ALA A 79 -15.03 -0.51 4.91
C ALA A 79 -14.06 0.28 4.01
N LYS A 80 -14.19 0.12 2.68
CA LYS A 80 -13.42 0.91 1.70
C LYS A 80 -13.68 2.40 1.86
N GLU A 81 -14.95 2.81 1.89
CA GLU A 81 -15.32 4.22 2.05
C GLU A 81 -14.78 4.82 3.36
N ASP A 82 -14.85 4.08 4.47
CA ASP A 82 -14.31 4.54 5.75
C ASP A 82 -12.78 4.72 5.71
N VAL A 83 -12.05 3.76 5.12
CA VAL A 83 -10.60 3.86 4.98
C VAL A 83 -10.21 5.04 4.07
N GLU A 84 -10.89 5.24 2.94
CA GLU A 84 -10.62 6.38 2.05
C GLU A 84 -10.87 7.72 2.75
N ARG A 85 -11.94 7.80 3.54
CA ARG A 85 -12.27 8.99 4.35
C ARG A 85 -11.18 9.26 5.39
N ARG A 86 -10.83 8.26 6.21
CA ARG A 86 -9.78 8.39 7.24
C ARG A 86 -8.43 8.74 6.62
N PHE A 87 -8.06 8.12 5.50
CA PHE A 87 -6.83 8.44 4.79
C PHE A 87 -6.79 9.92 4.36
N LYS A 88 -7.88 10.44 3.80
CA LYS A 88 -7.97 11.85 3.40
C LYS A 88 -7.84 12.79 4.61
N GLU A 89 -8.45 12.45 5.73
CA GLU A 89 -8.37 13.21 6.98
C GLU A 89 -6.95 13.20 7.58
N GLU A 90 -6.34 12.02 7.66
CA GLU A 90 -5.03 11.77 8.31
C GLU A 90 -3.84 12.30 7.48
N TYR A 91 -3.89 12.16 6.16
CA TYR A 91 -2.76 12.46 5.27
C TYR A 91 -2.97 13.74 4.45
N GLY A 92 -4.22 14.22 4.31
CA GLY A 92 -4.54 15.47 3.62
C GLY A 92 -4.14 15.49 2.13
N LYS A 93 -3.86 14.33 1.53
CA LYS A 93 -3.40 14.21 0.14
C LYS A 93 -4.56 13.75 -0.75
N PRO A 94 -5.00 14.55 -1.73
CA PRO A 94 -5.79 13.99 -2.81
C PRO A 94 -4.90 13.01 -3.58
N TYR A 95 -5.47 11.89 -4.01
CA TYR A 95 -4.80 10.93 -4.88
C TYR A 95 -5.67 10.66 -6.10
N GLU A 96 -5.03 10.42 -7.24
CA GLU A 96 -5.71 10.07 -8.47
C GLU A 96 -6.05 8.58 -8.45
N LYS A 97 -7.30 8.22 -8.77
CA LYS A 97 -7.76 6.83 -8.89
C LYS A 97 -7.36 6.24 -10.24
N SER A 98 -6.05 6.17 -10.46
CA SER A 98 -5.41 5.52 -11.60
C SER A 98 -4.15 4.80 -11.12
N VAL A 99 -3.62 3.85 -11.89
CA VAL A 99 -2.35 3.17 -11.52
C VAL A 99 -1.22 4.16 -11.30
N ARG A 100 -1.11 5.17 -12.17
CA ARG A 100 -0.09 6.22 -12.03
C ARG A 100 -0.30 7.01 -10.74
N GLY A 101 -1.54 7.39 -10.44
CA GLY A 101 -1.92 8.05 -9.21
C GLY A 101 -1.61 7.24 -7.95
N MET A 102 -1.85 5.93 -7.97
CA MET A 102 -1.51 5.05 -6.84
C MET A 102 0.00 4.91 -6.67
N VAL A 103 0.76 4.77 -7.75
CA VAL A 103 2.23 4.75 -7.67
C VAL A 103 2.75 6.07 -7.12
N GLU A 104 2.23 7.20 -7.60
CA GLU A 104 2.58 8.52 -7.07
C GLU A 104 2.27 8.64 -5.58
N LEU A 105 1.08 8.21 -5.15
CA LEU A 105 0.70 8.19 -3.74
C LEU A 105 1.69 7.38 -2.89
N LEU A 106 2.06 6.18 -3.34
CA LEU A 106 3.00 5.31 -2.63
C LEU A 106 4.40 5.92 -2.57
N VAL A 107 4.84 6.61 -3.64
CA VAL A 107 6.09 7.37 -3.64
C VAL A 107 6.04 8.52 -2.64
N ASP A 108 4.92 9.24 -2.64
CA ASP A 108 4.64 10.36 -1.75
C ASP A 108 4.59 9.99 -0.27
N LEU A 109 4.29 8.73 0.04
CA LEU A 109 4.31 8.15 1.38
C LEU A 109 5.66 7.49 1.72
N GLY A 110 6.62 7.50 0.80
CA GLY A 110 7.92 6.85 0.99
C GLY A 110 7.85 5.32 1.03
N LEU A 111 6.76 4.72 0.53
CA LEU A 111 6.57 3.26 0.48
C LEU A 111 7.17 2.64 -0.79
N VAL A 112 7.33 3.45 -1.83
CA VAL A 112 7.92 3.07 -3.11
C VAL A 112 8.85 4.20 -3.56
N TYR A 113 9.88 3.90 -4.34
CA TYR A 113 10.65 4.91 -5.07
C TYR A 113 10.87 4.47 -6.51
N ARG A 114 11.05 5.46 -7.38
CA ARG A 114 11.35 5.26 -8.81
C ARG A 114 12.85 5.31 -9.01
N GLU A 115 13.37 4.35 -9.76
CA GLU A 115 14.78 4.32 -10.17
C GLU A 115 14.88 3.98 -11.66
N THR A 116 16.06 4.18 -12.24
CA THR A 116 16.37 3.73 -13.61
C THR A 116 17.47 2.69 -13.54
N GLU A 117 17.17 1.47 -14.00
CA GLU A 117 18.12 0.37 -14.10
C GLU A 117 18.23 -0.07 -15.56
N GLU A 118 19.46 -0.17 -16.09
CA GLU A 118 19.72 -0.58 -17.48
C GLU A 118 18.94 0.25 -18.53
N GLY A 119 18.62 1.51 -18.20
CA GLY A 119 17.86 2.41 -19.09
C GLY A 119 16.34 2.26 -19.00
N GLU A 120 15.83 1.39 -18.13
CA GLU A 120 14.39 1.19 -17.90
C GLU A 120 13.98 1.67 -16.51
N GLU A 121 12.76 2.19 -16.39
CA GLU A 121 12.18 2.55 -15.10
C GLU A 121 11.90 1.29 -14.28
N VAL A 122 12.26 1.33 -13.00
CA VAL A 122 11.90 0.31 -12.01
C VAL A 122 11.24 0.97 -10.81
N LEU A 123 10.28 0.25 -10.21
CA LEU A 123 9.69 0.62 -8.93
C LEU A 123 10.28 -0.26 -7.85
N LYS A 124 10.86 0.37 -6.83
CA LYS A 124 11.47 -0.33 -5.71
C LYS A 124 10.79 0.01 -4.40
N ILE A 125 10.83 -0.94 -3.48
CA ILE A 125 10.33 -0.79 -2.12
C ILE A 125 11.56 -0.65 -1.20
N PRO A 126 11.60 0.35 -0.30
CA PRO A 126 12.68 0.48 0.67
C PRO A 126 12.86 -0.77 1.52
N GLU A 127 14.09 -1.05 1.97
CA GLU A 127 14.36 -2.14 2.90
C GLU A 127 13.64 -1.96 4.24
N LEU A 128 13.47 -0.71 4.66
CA LEU A 128 12.73 -0.30 5.84
C LEU A 128 11.64 0.67 5.44
N LEU A 129 10.38 0.23 5.55
CA LEU A 129 9.23 1.09 5.37
C LEU A 129 9.10 2.09 6.53
N PRO A 130 8.69 3.35 6.27
CA PRO A 130 8.31 4.30 7.31
C PRO A 130 7.11 3.79 8.11
N LEU A 131 6.92 4.30 9.33
CA LEU A 131 5.68 4.07 10.08
C LEU A 131 4.55 4.93 9.50
N PRO A 132 3.28 4.49 9.56
CA PRO A 132 2.15 5.31 9.14
C PRO A 132 2.16 6.70 9.79
N GLU A 133 2.57 6.78 11.06
CA GLU A 133 2.64 8.02 11.86
C GLU A 133 3.70 9.02 11.36
N ASP A 134 4.79 8.55 10.77
CA ASP A 134 5.85 9.41 10.21
C ASP A 134 5.35 10.19 8.99
N CYS A 135 4.30 9.68 8.33
CA CYS A 135 3.72 10.24 7.11
C CYS A 135 2.46 11.07 7.37
N LEU A 136 1.94 11.11 8.60
CA LEU A 136 0.69 11.81 8.93
C LEU A 136 0.85 13.32 8.77
N LYS A 137 -0.15 13.95 8.14
CA LYS A 137 -0.38 15.39 8.26
C LYS A 137 -1.43 15.62 9.33
N LEU A 138 -1.07 15.29 10.57
CA LEU A 138 -1.96 15.48 11.73
C LEU A 138 -2.49 16.91 11.79
N SER A 139 -3.81 17.05 11.97
CA SER A 139 -4.40 18.33 12.35
C SER A 139 -3.88 18.76 13.72
N LYS A 140 -4.03 20.04 14.07
CA LYS A 140 -3.54 20.56 15.36
C LYS A 140 -4.10 19.79 16.56
N ALA A 141 -5.39 19.46 16.53
CA ALA A 141 -6.08 18.73 17.60
C ALA A 141 -5.56 17.29 17.75
N GLU A 142 -5.22 16.63 16.64
CA GLU A 142 -4.74 15.24 16.66
C GLU A 142 -3.28 15.13 17.09
N ARG A 143 -2.44 16.13 16.77
CA ARG A 143 -1.08 16.24 17.35
C ARG A 143 -1.13 16.40 18.86
N GLU A 144 -2.05 17.23 19.34
CA GLU A 144 -2.26 17.46 20.76
C GLU A 144 -2.76 16.19 21.46
N LEU A 145 -3.71 15.46 20.86
CA LEU A 145 -4.18 14.18 21.40
C LEU A 145 -3.08 13.10 21.44
N LEU A 146 -2.29 12.96 20.37
CA LEU A 146 -1.18 12.00 20.33
C LEU A 146 -0.08 12.34 21.35
N GLN A 147 0.18 13.63 21.59
CA GLN A 147 1.09 14.06 22.66
C GLN A 147 0.56 13.68 24.05
N VAL A 148 -0.73 13.91 24.32
CA VAL A 148 -1.37 13.52 25.59
C VAL A 148 -1.27 12.01 25.78
N MET A 149 -1.64 11.22 24.78
CA MET A 149 -1.58 9.75 24.85
C MET A 149 -0.15 9.23 25.05
N ARG A 150 0.86 9.83 24.41
CA ARG A 150 2.27 9.46 24.63
C ARG A 150 2.74 9.82 26.04
N SER A 151 2.30 10.96 26.58
CA SER A 151 2.66 11.37 27.95
C SER A 151 2.02 10.50 29.04
N GLU A 152 0.84 9.94 28.76
CA GLU A 152 0.07 9.10 29.68
C GLU A 152 0.29 7.59 29.45
N CYS A 153 0.97 7.20 28.37
CA CYS A 153 1.29 5.81 28.06
C CYS A 153 2.36 5.27 29.03
N PRO A 154 2.02 4.30 29.90
CA PRO A 154 2.95 3.78 30.91
C PRO A 154 4.08 2.91 30.33
N PHE A 155 4.07 2.69 29.01
CA PHE A 155 5.07 1.91 28.27
C PHE A 155 5.94 2.78 27.34
N CYS A 156 5.61 4.06 27.21
CA CYS A 156 6.24 4.98 26.25
C CYS A 156 7.19 5.98 26.94
N GLN A 157 7.39 5.86 28.26
CA GLN A 157 8.33 6.64 29.08
C GLN A 157 9.63 5.88 29.31
#